data_AF-A0A2E0ZJR9-F1
#
_entry.id   AF-A0A2E0ZJR9-F1
#
_cell.length_a   1.000
_cell.length_b   1.000
_cell.length_c   1.000
_cell.angle_alpha   90.00
_cell.angle_beta   90.00
_cell.angle_gamma   90.00
#
_symmetry.space_group_name_H-M   'P 1'
#
loop_
_entity.id
_entity.type
_entity.pdbx_description
1 polymer ?
#
loop_
_entity_poly.entity_id
_entity_poly.type
_entity_poly.pdbx_seq_one_letter_code
_entity_poly.pdbx_strand_id
1 'polypeptide(L)'
;MKQQLMTPDHPRWEEFIQRLEGPEGCDFQGEYDDEGELIPDSVKWECAGGEDKSKAVAILKTMPGIDIAASLSFFEEQGGFCDCEIVFNVEKNHRSRRESGNGLGLDG
;
A
#
# COMPACT_ATOMS: atom_id res chain seq x y z
N MET A 1 15.43 21.26 0.00
CA MET A 1 15.48 19.79 0.15
C MET A 1 14.77 19.20 -1.06
N LYS A 2 15.31 18.16 -1.69
CA LYS A 2 14.65 17.51 -2.84
C LYS A 2 13.52 16.64 -2.28
N GLN A 3 12.28 16.88 -2.72
CA GLN A 3 11.17 16.00 -2.37
C GLN A 3 11.32 14.66 -3.10
N GLN A 4 10.94 13.58 -2.43
CA GLN A 4 11.00 12.21 -2.93
C GLN A 4 9.58 11.70 -3.24
N LEU A 5 9.49 10.79 -4.19
CA LEU A 5 8.25 10.13 -4.56
C LEU A 5 7.99 8.97 -3.59
N MET A 6 6.75 8.82 -3.11
CA MET A 6 6.35 7.62 -2.38
C MET A 6 6.03 6.53 -3.39
N THR A 7 6.95 5.59 -3.57
CA THR A 7 6.80 4.40 -4.40
C THR A 7 7.16 3.15 -3.59
N PRO A 8 6.88 1.93 -4.07
CA PRO A 8 7.28 0.70 -3.38
C PRO A 8 8.77 0.56 -3.06
N ASP A 9 9.64 1.19 -3.85
CA ASP A 9 11.09 1.22 -3.63
C ASP A 9 11.53 2.28 -2.61
N HIS A 10 10.61 3.14 -2.15
CA HIS A 10 10.93 4.19 -1.20
C HIS A 10 11.26 3.59 0.18
N PRO A 11 12.32 4.04 0.89
CA PRO A 11 12.73 3.45 2.17
C PRO A 11 11.66 3.45 3.28
N ARG A 12 10.64 4.31 3.14
CA ARG A 12 9.50 4.42 4.07
C ARG A 12 8.19 3.88 3.49
N TRP A 13 8.24 3.13 2.40
CA TRP A 13 7.05 2.55 1.79
C TRP A 13 6.31 1.62 2.76
N GLU A 14 7.04 0.74 3.45
CA GLU A 14 6.48 -0.19 4.42
C GLU A 14 5.74 0.53 5.55
N GLU A 15 6.32 1.63 6.07
CA GLU A 15 5.66 2.49 7.05
C GLU A 15 4.37 3.12 6.49
N PHE A 16 4.41 3.63 5.26
CA PHE A 16 3.25 4.23 4.61
C PHE A 16 2.11 3.22 4.43
N ILE A 17 2.41 2.04 3.91
CA ILE A 17 1.43 0.98 3.69
C ILE A 17 0.87 0.46 5.01
N GLN A 18 1.72 0.21 6.01
CA GLN A 18 1.23 -0.25 7.32
C GLN A 18 0.25 0.74 7.96
N ARG A 19 0.51 2.05 7.83
CA ARG A 19 -0.41 3.09 8.33
C ARG A 19 -1.69 3.19 7.51
N LEU A 20 -1.59 3.03 6.19
CA LEU A 20 -2.75 3.08 5.29
C LEU A 20 -3.65 1.84 5.42
N GLU A 21 -3.08 0.68 5.70
CA GLU A 21 -3.81 -0.55 6.01
C GLU A 21 -4.46 -0.51 7.40
N GLY A 22 -3.77 0.10 8.36
CA GLY A 22 -4.17 0.15 9.77
C GLY A 22 -5.17 1.27 10.12
N PRO A 23 -5.31 1.59 11.42
CA PRO A 23 -6.34 2.50 11.95
C PRO A 23 -6.28 3.94 11.43
N GLU A 24 -5.17 4.36 10.83
CA GLU A 24 -5.05 5.70 10.22
C GLU A 24 -5.69 5.76 8.81
N GLY A 25 -5.91 4.60 8.18
CA GLY A 25 -6.40 4.49 6.82
C GLY A 25 -7.65 3.63 6.69
N CYS A 26 -7.51 2.51 5.99
CA CYS A 26 -8.61 1.60 5.65
C CYS A 26 -9.09 0.78 6.85
N ASP A 27 -8.25 0.66 7.89
CA ASP A 27 -8.51 -0.13 9.10
C ASP A 27 -9.01 -1.53 8.76
N PHE A 28 -8.26 -2.26 7.94
CA PHE A 28 -8.61 -3.64 7.58
C PHE A 28 -8.59 -4.51 8.84
N GLN A 29 -9.77 -4.95 9.26
CA GLN A 29 -9.95 -5.84 10.40
C GLN A 29 -10.36 -7.22 9.90
N GLY A 30 -10.07 -8.27 10.67
CA GLY A 30 -10.54 -9.61 10.34
C GLY A 30 -10.04 -10.63 11.34
N GLU A 31 -10.38 -11.88 11.07
CA GLU A 31 -9.83 -13.04 11.74
C GLU A 31 -8.54 -13.46 11.04
N TYR A 32 -7.60 -13.99 11.82
CA TYR A 32 -6.34 -14.52 11.33
C TYR A 32 -6.34 -16.03 11.50
N ASP A 33 -5.73 -16.75 10.57
CA ASP A 33 -5.52 -18.18 10.70
C ASP A 33 -4.38 -18.51 11.67
N ASP A 34 -4.12 -19.80 11.87
CA ASP A 34 -3.07 -20.29 12.77
C ASP A 34 -1.65 -19.90 12.30
N GLU A 35 -1.49 -19.47 11.04
CA GLU A 35 -0.23 -19.00 10.44
C GLU A 35 -0.06 -17.47 10.57
N GLY A 36 -1.09 -16.79 11.08
CA GLY A 36 -1.11 -15.33 11.25
C GLY A 36 -1.48 -14.57 9.99
N GLU A 37 -2.02 -15.25 8.98
CA GLU A 37 -2.50 -14.63 7.74
C GLU A 37 -3.98 -14.23 7.89
N LEU A 38 -4.34 -13.10 7.28
CA LEU A 38 -5.71 -12.57 7.34
C LEU A 38 -6.66 -13.48 6.54
N ILE A 39 -7.69 -14.03 7.19
CA ILE A 39 -8.67 -14.90 6.54
C ILE A 39 -9.48 -14.05 5.56
N PRO A 40 -9.42 -14.31 4.23
CA PRO A 40 -10.00 -13.42 3.22
C PRO A 40 -11.50 -13.16 3.39
N ASP A 41 -12.26 -14.17 3.80
CA ASP A 41 -13.71 -14.07 4.00
C ASP A 41 -14.10 -13.34 5.30
N SER A 42 -13.14 -13.09 6.19
CA SER A 42 -13.36 -12.41 7.47
C SER A 42 -13.09 -10.90 7.42
N VAL A 43 -12.52 -10.41 6.32
CA VAL A 43 -12.05 -9.03 6.21
C VAL A 43 -13.21 -8.05 6.25
N LYS A 44 -13.16 -7.14 7.21
CA LYS A 44 -14.09 -6.05 7.43
C LYS A 44 -13.35 -4.75 7.20
N TRP A 45 -13.79 -4.02 6.17
CA TRP A 45 -13.38 -2.65 5.92
C TRP A 45 -14.47 -1.93 5.15
N GLU A 46 -14.45 -0.60 5.17
CA GLU A 46 -15.33 0.22 4.35
C GLU A 46 -14.49 1.03 3.36
N CYS A 47 -14.63 0.71 2.07
CA CYS A 47 -14.08 1.53 1.02
C CYS A 47 -15.08 2.65 0.70
N ALA A 48 -14.65 3.91 0.81
CA ALA A 48 -15.46 5.05 0.37
C ALA A 48 -15.74 5.01 -1.16
N GLY A 49 -14.94 4.23 -1.91
CA GLY A 49 -15.05 4.05 -3.35
C GLY A 49 -14.63 5.28 -4.16
N GLY A 50 -14.66 5.14 -5.49
CA GLY A 50 -14.32 6.22 -6.41
C GLY A 50 -12.84 6.60 -6.36
N GLU A 51 -12.56 7.89 -6.19
CA GLU A 51 -11.21 8.47 -6.25
C GLU A 51 -10.71 8.96 -4.88
N ASP A 52 -11.36 8.57 -3.77
CA ASP A 52 -11.02 9.04 -2.43
C ASP A 52 -9.68 8.48 -1.96
N LYS A 53 -8.70 9.38 -1.84
CA LYS A 53 -7.34 9.14 -1.33
C LYS A 53 -7.04 10.00 -0.10
N SER A 54 -8.09 10.42 0.62
CA SER A 54 -7.96 11.37 1.72
C SER A 54 -7.12 10.82 2.87
N LYS A 55 -7.15 9.51 3.12
CA LYS A 55 -6.31 8.88 4.16
C LYS A 55 -4.86 8.82 3.74
N ALA A 56 -4.56 8.39 2.50
CA ALA A 56 -3.21 8.41 1.96
C ALA A 56 -2.64 9.84 2.00
N VAL A 57 -3.41 10.85 1.60
CA VAL A 57 -3.00 12.26 1.69
C VAL A 57 -2.70 12.67 3.14
N ALA A 58 -3.55 12.28 4.09
CA ALA A 58 -3.34 12.60 5.51
C ALA A 58 -2.04 11.99 6.03
N ILE A 59 -1.76 10.72 5.71
CA ILE A 59 -0.53 10.04 6.10
C ILE A 59 0.68 10.69 5.43
N LEU A 60 0.67 10.91 4.12
CA LEU A 60 1.81 11.49 3.39
C LEU A 60 2.17 12.91 3.87
N LYS A 61 1.19 13.71 4.30
CA LYS A 61 1.44 15.03 4.93
C LYS A 61 2.27 14.94 6.21
N THR A 62 2.21 13.81 6.92
CA THR A 62 3.01 13.58 8.13
C THR A 62 4.41 13.05 7.83
N MET A 63 4.76 12.79 6.56
CA MET A 63 6.04 12.24 6.13
C MET A 63 6.91 13.34 5.49
N PRO A 64 7.88 13.92 6.21
CA PRO A 64 8.67 15.03 5.70
C PRO A 64 9.45 14.65 4.45
N GLY A 65 9.46 15.55 3.46
CA GLY A 65 10.24 15.36 2.24
C GLY A 65 9.55 14.53 1.15
N ILE A 66 8.26 14.24 1.26
CA ILE A 66 7.48 13.56 0.22
C ILE A 66 6.80 14.56 -0.72
N ASP A 67 6.88 14.30 -2.03
CA ASP A 67 6.06 14.97 -3.05
C ASP A 67 4.71 14.27 -3.15
N ILE A 68 3.70 14.83 -2.49
CA ILE A 68 2.37 14.20 -2.38
C ILE A 68 1.70 14.11 -3.74
N ALA A 69 1.70 15.18 -4.53
CA ALA A 69 0.96 15.23 -5.78
C ALA A 69 1.53 14.21 -6.79
N ALA A 70 2.85 14.16 -6.91
CA ALA A 70 3.51 13.20 -7.77
C ALA A 70 3.31 11.75 -7.27
N SER A 71 3.28 11.53 -5.95
CA SER A 71 3.02 10.20 -5.38
C SER A 71 1.61 9.70 -5.70
N LEU A 72 0.59 10.56 -5.58
CA LEU A 72 -0.78 10.21 -5.94
C LEU A 72 -0.91 9.90 -7.44
N SER A 73 -0.27 10.68 -8.31
CA SER A 73 -0.23 10.41 -9.75
C SER A 73 0.39 9.04 -10.04
N PHE A 74 1.49 8.70 -9.37
CA PHE A 74 2.10 7.38 -9.49
C PHE A 74 1.15 6.26 -9.02
N PHE A 75 0.42 6.46 -7.91
CA PHE A 75 -0.55 5.46 -7.46
C PHE A 75 -1.64 5.21 -8.49
N GLU A 76 -2.23 6.27 -9.06
CA GLU A 76 -3.26 6.15 -10.09
C GLU A 76 -2.74 5.42 -11.34
N GLU A 77 -1.50 5.70 -11.78
CA GLU A 77 -0.84 4.96 -12.87
C GLU A 77 -0.66 3.46 -12.57
N GLN A 78 -0.55 3.10 -11.29
CA GLN A 78 -0.48 1.70 -10.83
C GLN A 78 -1.87 1.12 -10.44
N GLY A 79 -2.96 1.84 -10.72
CA GLY A 79 -4.33 1.40 -10.43
C GLY A 79 -4.81 1.65 -9.00
N GLY A 80 -4.14 2.50 -8.24
CA GLY A 80 -4.53 2.94 -6.89
C GLY A 80 -5.38 4.21 -6.92
N PHE A 81 -6.64 4.13 -7.37
CA PHE A 81 -7.51 5.31 -7.48
C PHE A 81 -8.14 5.70 -6.14
N CYS A 82 -8.33 4.75 -5.22
CA CYS A 82 -8.72 5.04 -3.83
C CYS A 82 -7.72 4.45 -2.81
N ASP A 83 -7.87 4.82 -1.53
CA ASP A 83 -7.01 4.36 -0.43
C ASP A 83 -6.87 2.82 -0.38
N CYS A 84 -7.96 2.07 -0.56
CA CYS A 84 -7.92 0.60 -0.57
C CYS A 84 -7.20 0.04 -1.79
N GLU A 85 -7.33 0.68 -2.95
CA GLU A 85 -6.66 0.24 -4.18
C GLU A 85 -5.17 0.55 -4.15
N ILE A 86 -4.71 1.55 -3.40
CA ILE A 86 -3.27 1.74 -3.16
C ILE A 86 -2.70 0.49 -2.47
N VAL A 87 -3.40 -0.02 -1.46
CA VAL A 87 -3.02 -1.26 -0.76
C VAL A 87 -3.14 -2.47 -1.69
N PHE A 88 -4.29 -2.67 -2.34
CA PHE A 88 -4.54 -3.89 -3.10
C PHE A 88 -3.84 -3.96 -4.45
N ASN A 89 -3.67 -2.83 -5.13
CA ASN A 89 -3.11 -2.83 -6.49
C ASN A 89 -1.64 -2.40 -6.47
N VAL A 90 -1.27 -1.38 -5.72
CA VAL A 90 0.11 -0.85 -5.77
C VAL A 90 1.07 -1.74 -4.97
N GLU A 91 0.73 -2.09 -3.72
CA GLU A 91 1.56 -2.98 -2.90
C GLU A 91 1.56 -4.44 -3.39
N LYS A 92 0.40 -5.03 -3.73
CA LYS A 92 0.39 -6.41 -4.23
C LYS A 92 1.17 -6.57 -5.54
N ASN A 93 1.04 -5.62 -6.48
CA ASN A 93 1.82 -5.66 -7.72
C ASN A 93 3.32 -5.59 -7.44
N HIS A 94 3.74 -4.84 -6.41
CA HIS A 94 5.13 -4.81 -5.99
C HIS A 94 5.60 -6.16 -5.41
N ARG A 95 4.83 -6.77 -4.50
CA ARG A 95 5.16 -8.09 -3.93
C ARG A 95 5.29 -9.17 -4.99
N SER A 96 4.32 -9.28 -5.91
CA SER A 96 4.36 -10.27 -7.00
C SER A 96 5.56 -10.08 -7.94
N ARG A 97 6.02 -8.83 -8.15
CA ARG A 97 7.24 -8.55 -8.92
C ARG A 97 8.51 -8.98 -8.17
N ARG A 98 8.56 -8.86 -6.84
CA ARG A 98 9.70 -9.34 -6.04
C ARG A 98 9.80 -10.86 -6.05
N GLU A 99 8.67 -11.55 -5.96
CA GLU A 99 8.62 -13.02 -6.01
C GLU A 99 9.00 -13.56 -7.40
N SER A 100 8.49 -12.92 -8.46
CA SER A 100 8.84 -13.25 -9.84
C SER A 100 10.30 -12.91 -10.20
N GLY A 101 10.90 -11.95 -9.49
CA GLY A 101 12.29 -11.52 -9.67
C GLY A 101 13.33 -12.31 -8.88
N ASN A 102 12.91 -13.16 -7.93
CA ASN A 102 13.80 -13.98 -7.11
C ASN A 102 13.94 -15.43 -7.63
N GLY A 103 13.51 -15.69 -8.86
CA GLY A 103 13.60 -16.99 -9.56
C GLY A 103 14.99 -17.34 -10.11
N LEU A 104 16.07 -16.91 -9.46
CA LEU A 104 17.42 -17.44 -9.72
C LEU A 104 17.90 -18.27 -8.52
N GLY A 105 17.57 -19.56 -8.60
CA GLY A 105 18.41 -20.66 -8.13
C GLY A 105 18.32 -21.02 -6.66
N LEU A 106 17.58 -22.10 -6.35
CA LEU A 106 18.02 -23.16 -5.44
C LEU A 106 17.50 -24.52 -5.95
N ASP A 107 18.42 -25.20 -6.64
CA ASP A 107 18.74 -26.64 -6.70
C ASP A 107 17.67 -27.73 -6.96
N GLY A 108 18.02 -28.61 -7.91
CA GLY A 108 17.39 -29.91 -8.20
C GLY A 108 17.87 -30.51 -9.52
#